data_AF-A0A1K0FQ59-F1
#
_entry.id   AF-A0A1K0FQ59-F1
#
_cell.length_a   1.000
_cell.length_b   1.000
_cell.length_c   1.000
_cell.angle_alpha   90.00
_cell.angle_beta   90.00
_cell.angle_gamma   90.00
#
_symmetry.space_group_name_H-M   'P 1'
#
loop_
_entity.id
_entity.type
_entity.pdbx_description
1 polymer ?
#
loop_
_entity_poly.entity_id
_entity_poly.type
_entity_poly.pdbx_seq_one_letter_code
_entity_poly.pdbx_strand_id
1 'polypeptide(L)'
;MTAWRTIDDDALRSLAAGIGDTRWSWRPDGVPELCRRLGWDLLEVIDGKGAVSEAGWNLGGEEIELAFRGGHVDDITMQITQLVRQAGPDRDRFMGDAFADAVATVAAALGEPTGRQQSEPPTVRWRLEDSTVLIRNLEVDVTLTWASNRFQDEWDQVAEAMA
;
A
#
# COMPACT_ATOMS: atom_id res chain seq x y z
N MET A 1 -15.39 14.74 -19.15
CA MET A 1 -14.29 13.81 -18.81
C MET A 1 -14.09 13.92 -17.32
N THR A 2 -14.31 12.84 -16.58
CA THR A 2 -13.98 12.80 -15.16
C THR A 2 -12.48 12.60 -15.07
N ALA A 3 -11.73 13.55 -14.54
CA ALA A 3 -10.32 13.36 -14.28
C ALA A 3 -10.18 12.44 -13.06
N TRP A 4 -9.74 11.21 -13.28
CA TRP A 4 -9.33 10.33 -12.19
C TRP A 4 -8.07 10.87 -11.52
N ARG A 5 -7.91 10.57 -10.24
CA ARG A 5 -6.85 11.12 -9.38
C ARG A 5 -5.89 10.05 -8.91
N THR A 6 -4.63 10.46 -8.80
CA THR A 6 -3.55 9.75 -8.13
C THR A 6 -3.13 10.54 -6.90
N ILE A 7 -2.47 9.87 -5.95
CA ILE A 7 -1.64 10.53 -4.93
C ILE A 7 -0.63 11.46 -5.63
N ASP A 8 -0.29 12.56 -4.98
CA ASP A 8 0.77 13.46 -5.46
C ASP A 8 2.16 12.80 -5.34
N ASP A 9 3.05 13.08 -6.30
CA ASP A 9 4.39 12.48 -6.36
C ASP A 9 5.24 12.79 -5.12
N ASP A 10 5.13 14.02 -4.57
CA ASP A 10 5.87 14.40 -3.37
C ASP A 10 5.28 13.71 -2.13
N ALA A 11 3.96 13.51 -2.10
CA ALA A 11 3.30 12.76 -1.04
C ALA A 11 3.70 11.27 -1.09
N LEU A 12 3.71 10.64 -2.27
CA LEU A 12 4.15 9.25 -2.44
C LEU A 12 5.64 9.06 -2.11
N ARG A 13 6.49 10.01 -2.50
CA ARG A 13 7.91 9.99 -2.14
C ARG A 13 8.11 10.10 -0.64
N SER A 14 7.37 11.01 0.01
CA SER A 14 7.42 11.21 1.46
C SER A 14 6.92 9.96 2.19
N LEU A 15 5.86 9.32 1.69
CA LEU A 15 5.36 8.05 2.20
C LEU A 15 6.42 6.94 2.09
N ALA A 16 7.02 6.75 0.91
CA ALA A 16 8.01 5.71 0.68
C ALA A 16 9.26 5.90 1.57
N ALA A 17 9.76 7.13 1.68
CA ALA A 17 10.85 7.46 2.61
C ALA A 17 10.46 7.21 4.07
N GLY A 18 9.26 7.64 4.46
CA GLY A 18 8.71 7.43 5.80
C GLY A 18 8.61 5.94 6.16
N ILE A 19 8.19 5.09 5.22
CA ILE A 19 8.18 3.63 5.39
C ILE A 19 9.61 3.10 5.56
N GLY A 20 10.54 3.50 4.70
CA GLY A 20 11.94 3.06 4.76
C GLY A 20 12.63 3.41 6.08
N ASP A 21 12.29 4.55 6.67
CA ASP A 21 12.87 5.05 7.93
C ASP A 21 12.13 4.56 9.19
N THR A 22 11.00 3.87 9.04
CA THR A 22 10.14 3.49 10.17
C THR A 22 10.30 2.02 10.53
N ARG A 23 10.89 1.79 11.70
CA ARG A 23 10.81 0.50 12.40
C ARG A 23 9.77 0.61 13.52
N TRP A 24 8.85 -0.34 13.58
CA TRP A 24 7.80 -0.38 14.58
C TRP A 24 7.40 -1.81 14.93
N SER A 25 6.60 -1.98 15.99
CA SER A 25 6.35 -3.28 16.60
C SER A 25 5.38 -4.19 15.84
N TRP A 26 4.66 -3.66 14.84
CA TRP A 26 3.54 -4.33 14.19
C TRP A 26 2.47 -4.81 15.18
N ARG A 27 2.29 -4.07 16.28
CA ARG A 27 1.25 -4.35 17.29
C ARG A 27 0.13 -3.32 17.18
N PRO A 28 -1.14 -3.72 17.39
CA PRO A 28 -2.28 -2.81 17.35
C PRO A 28 -2.15 -1.59 18.26
N ASP A 29 -1.54 -1.74 19.44
CA ASP A 29 -1.32 -0.64 20.39
C ASP A 29 -0.33 0.43 19.88
N GLY A 30 0.50 0.08 18.90
CA GLY A 30 1.42 1.00 18.23
C GLY A 30 0.79 1.82 17.09
N VAL A 31 -0.42 1.49 16.64
CA VAL A 31 -1.06 2.14 15.49
C VAL A 31 -1.25 3.65 15.68
N PRO A 32 -1.73 4.16 16.82
CA PRO A 32 -1.86 5.61 17.01
C PRO A 32 -0.53 6.36 16.89
N GLU A 33 0.55 5.77 17.37
CA GLU A 33 1.89 6.37 17.25
C GLU A 33 2.39 6.35 15.81
N LEU A 34 2.15 5.25 15.10
CA LEU A 34 2.49 5.12 13.69
C LEU A 34 1.78 6.18 12.84
N CYS A 35 0.45 6.31 12.99
CA CYS A 35 -0.33 7.31 12.27
C CYS A 35 0.20 8.72 12.55
N ARG A 36 0.43 9.08 13.82
CA ARG A 36 1.01 10.37 14.19
C ARG A 36 2.38 10.63 13.54
N ARG A 37 3.24 9.61 13.48
CA ARG A 37 4.58 9.71 12.88
C ARG A 37 4.51 9.92 11.37
N LEU A 38 3.58 9.26 10.68
CA LEU A 38 3.40 9.35 9.24
C LEU A 38 2.46 10.49 8.81
N GLY A 39 1.93 11.25 9.77
CA GLY A 39 1.03 12.37 9.50
C GLY A 39 -0.36 11.94 9.06
N TRP A 40 -0.81 10.77 9.50
CA TRP A 40 -2.14 10.22 9.20
C TRP A 40 -3.10 10.50 10.34
N ASP A 41 -4.35 10.76 9.99
CA ASP A 41 -5.45 10.89 10.92
C ASP A 41 -6.11 9.51 11.11
N LEU A 42 -6.03 8.99 12.34
CA LEU A 42 -6.64 7.71 12.71
C LEU A 42 -8.15 7.92 12.91
N LEU A 43 -8.94 7.32 12.03
CA LEU A 43 -10.40 7.51 11.99
C LEU A 43 -11.12 6.53 12.91
N GLU A 44 -10.79 5.24 12.79
CA GLU A 44 -11.44 4.17 13.54
C GLU A 44 -10.46 3.03 13.86
N VAL A 45 -10.65 2.41 15.04
CA VAL A 45 -10.01 1.14 15.41
C VAL A 45 -11.11 0.14 15.74
N ILE A 46 -11.16 -0.95 14.98
CA ILE A 46 -12.12 -2.03 15.15
C ILE A 46 -11.43 -3.16 15.88
N ASP A 47 -11.80 -3.38 17.15
CA ASP A 47 -11.12 -4.32 18.04
C ASP A 47 -10.99 -5.72 17.42
N GLY A 48 -9.76 -6.24 17.44
CA GLY A 48 -9.39 -7.52 16.87
C GLY A 48 -9.49 -7.66 15.34
N LYS A 49 -9.87 -6.60 14.60
CA LYS A 49 -10.07 -6.66 13.14
C LYS A 49 -9.14 -5.74 12.36
N GLY A 50 -8.96 -4.50 12.80
CA GLY A 50 -8.18 -3.54 12.03
C GLY A 50 -8.33 -2.10 12.48
N ALA A 51 -7.79 -1.20 11.68
CA ALA A 51 -7.97 0.23 11.82
C ALA A 51 -8.06 0.90 10.45
N VAL A 52 -8.66 2.08 10.42
CA VAL A 52 -8.79 2.89 9.22
C VAL A 52 -8.23 4.28 9.49
N SER A 53 -7.46 4.81 8.54
CA SER A 53 -6.86 6.14 8.62
C SER A 53 -6.99 6.89 7.29
N GLU A 54 -6.78 8.20 7.35
CA GLU A 54 -6.66 9.05 6.16
C GLU A 54 -5.34 9.81 6.18
N ALA A 55 -4.79 10.10 4.99
CA ALA A 55 -3.55 10.87 4.83
C ALA A 55 -3.79 12.21 4.12
N GLY A 56 -5.05 12.53 3.83
CA GLY A 56 -5.44 13.78 3.17
C GLY A 56 -5.07 13.82 1.68
N TRP A 57 -4.91 12.67 1.02
CA TRP A 57 -4.57 12.61 -0.41
C TRP A 57 -5.74 12.95 -1.33
N ASN A 58 -6.96 13.08 -0.79
CA ASN A 58 -8.18 13.46 -1.48
C ASN A 58 -8.59 12.45 -2.58
N LEU A 59 -8.38 11.16 -2.32
CA LEU A 59 -8.66 10.07 -3.27
C LEU A 59 -10.07 9.45 -3.14
N GLY A 60 -10.81 9.76 -2.07
CA GLY A 60 -12.21 9.33 -1.95
C GLY A 60 -12.64 8.72 -0.62
N GLY A 61 -11.87 8.92 0.46
CA GLY A 61 -12.17 8.41 1.81
C GLY A 61 -11.45 7.08 2.10
N GLU A 62 -11.13 6.85 3.38
CA GLU A 62 -10.48 5.63 3.92
C GLU A 62 -9.28 5.17 3.08
N GLU A 63 -8.32 6.06 2.89
CA GLU A 63 -7.16 5.84 2.02
C GLU A 63 -6.23 4.76 2.57
N ILE A 64 -6.31 4.47 3.86
CA ILE A 64 -5.39 3.58 4.57
C ILE A 64 -6.16 2.60 5.45
N GLU A 65 -6.01 1.33 5.14
CA GLU A 65 -6.57 0.22 5.90
C GLU A 65 -5.43 -0.56 6.59
N LEU A 66 -5.60 -0.87 7.87
CA LEU A 66 -4.69 -1.71 8.63
C LEU A 66 -5.40 -2.99 9.02
N ALA A 67 -4.89 -4.15 8.59
CA ALA A 67 -5.49 -5.44 8.91
C ALA A 67 -4.86 -6.05 10.17
N PHE A 68 -5.69 -6.43 11.15
CA PHE A 68 -5.21 -7.07 12.38
C PHE A 68 -5.55 -8.56 12.41
N ARG A 69 -4.60 -9.37 12.87
CA ARG A 69 -4.79 -10.79 13.14
C ARG A 69 -3.91 -11.27 14.27
N GLY A 70 -4.48 -12.05 15.18
CA GLY A 70 -3.71 -12.73 16.23
C GLY A 70 -2.92 -11.77 17.15
N GLY A 71 -3.40 -10.54 17.35
CA GLY A 71 -2.70 -9.52 18.15
C GLY A 71 -1.56 -8.79 17.42
N HIS A 72 -1.47 -8.95 16.10
CA HIS A 72 -0.52 -8.27 15.24
C HIS A 72 -1.24 -7.47 14.15
N VAL A 73 -0.57 -6.45 13.63
CA VAL A 73 -0.90 -5.84 12.35
C VAL A 73 -0.18 -6.67 11.28
N ASP A 74 -0.95 -7.23 10.35
CA ASP A 74 -0.40 -8.08 9.28
C ASP A 74 0.14 -7.20 8.15
N ASP A 75 -0.71 -6.29 7.67
CA ASP A 75 -0.40 -5.34 6.61
C ASP A 75 -1.15 -4.00 6.78
N ILE A 76 -0.62 -3.01 6.07
CA ILE A 76 -1.20 -1.69 5.87
C ILE A 76 -1.36 -1.50 4.38
N THR A 77 -2.59 -1.34 3.91
CA THR A 77 -2.90 -1.13 2.50
C THR A 77 -3.31 0.33 2.28
N MET A 78 -2.62 0.98 1.34
CA MET A 78 -2.77 2.39 1.01
C MET A 78 -3.23 2.53 -0.45
N GLN A 79 -4.33 3.24 -0.67
CA GLN A 79 -4.78 3.59 -2.00
C GLN A 79 -3.89 4.70 -2.57
N ILE A 80 -3.30 4.46 -3.75
CA ILE A 80 -2.52 5.50 -4.46
C ILE A 80 -3.28 6.10 -5.65
N THR A 81 -4.40 5.49 -6.03
CA THR A 81 -5.38 6.04 -6.97
C THR A 81 -6.74 6.06 -6.31
N GLN A 82 -7.63 6.94 -6.76
CA GLN A 82 -9.05 6.77 -6.47
C GLN A 82 -9.58 5.45 -7.04
N LEU A 83 -10.70 4.96 -6.51
CA LEU A 83 -11.42 3.82 -7.10
C LEU A 83 -11.97 4.17 -8.50
N VAL A 84 -11.59 3.39 -9.50
CA VAL A 84 -12.07 3.50 -10.88
C VAL A 84 -12.81 2.22 -11.28
N ARG A 85 -14.14 2.23 -11.14
CA ARG A 85 -15.01 1.07 -11.47
C ARG A 85 -15.38 0.97 -12.95
N GLN A 86 -15.05 1.97 -13.75
CA GLN A 86 -15.41 2.01 -15.16
C GLN A 86 -14.41 1.17 -15.95
N ALA A 87 -14.90 0.16 -16.67
CA ALA A 87 -14.06 -0.58 -17.60
C ALA A 87 -13.84 0.22 -18.89
N GLY A 88 -12.67 0.06 -19.51
CA GLY A 88 -12.40 0.56 -20.85
C GLY A 88 -10.97 1.05 -21.05
N PRO A 89 -10.57 1.33 -22.30
CA PRO A 89 -9.18 1.63 -22.65
C PRO A 89 -8.59 2.84 -21.93
N ASP A 90 -9.42 3.85 -21.61
CA ASP A 90 -8.95 5.02 -20.88
C ASP A 90 -8.61 4.67 -19.44
N ARG A 91 -9.42 3.82 -18.78
CA ARG A 91 -9.14 3.30 -17.44
C ARG A 91 -7.85 2.49 -17.47
N ASP A 92 -7.71 1.58 -18.42
CA ASP A 92 -6.52 0.73 -18.50
C ASP A 92 -5.23 1.54 -18.69
N ARG A 93 -5.30 2.61 -19.50
CA ARG A 93 -4.20 3.56 -19.65
C ARG A 93 -3.88 4.27 -18.33
N PHE A 94 -4.90 4.86 -17.69
CA PHE A 94 -4.71 5.57 -16.42
C PHE A 94 -4.09 4.67 -15.33
N MET A 95 -4.58 3.45 -15.19
CA MET A 95 -4.09 2.49 -14.19
C MET A 95 -2.67 2.02 -14.49
N GLY A 96 -2.35 1.81 -15.77
CA GLY A 96 -1.01 1.46 -16.21
C GLY A 96 0.01 2.58 -15.94
N ASP A 97 -0.36 3.83 -16.27
CA ASP A 97 0.47 5.01 -16.05
C ASP A 97 0.69 5.23 -14.54
N ALA A 98 -0.39 5.23 -13.74
CA ALA A 98 -0.32 5.39 -12.29
C ALA A 98 0.53 4.31 -11.60
N PHE A 99 0.43 3.05 -12.05
CA PHE A 99 1.27 1.96 -11.56
C PHE A 99 2.75 2.17 -11.90
N ALA A 100 3.05 2.53 -13.15
CA ALA A 100 4.42 2.75 -13.60
C ALA A 100 5.09 3.93 -12.86
N ASP A 101 4.37 5.04 -12.72
CA ASP A 101 4.83 6.24 -12.02
C ASP A 101 5.05 5.96 -10.54
N ALA A 102 4.12 5.25 -9.89
CA ALA A 102 4.27 4.86 -8.49
C ALA A 102 5.49 3.96 -8.26
N VAL A 103 5.73 2.98 -9.14
CA VAL A 103 6.90 2.10 -9.08
C VAL A 103 8.19 2.90 -9.24
N ALA A 104 8.24 3.85 -10.17
CA ALA A 104 9.41 4.70 -10.36
C ALA A 104 9.68 5.58 -9.12
N THR A 105 8.63 6.19 -8.56
CA THR A 105 8.73 7.04 -7.37
C THR A 105 9.18 6.27 -6.14
N VAL A 106 8.62 5.09 -5.88
CA VAL A 106 9.02 4.25 -4.75
C VAL A 106 10.44 3.69 -4.95
N ALA A 107 10.83 3.32 -6.18
CA ALA A 107 12.19 2.88 -6.47
C ALA A 107 13.23 3.99 -6.20
N ALA A 108 12.89 5.25 -6.46
CA ALA A 108 13.78 6.37 -6.17
C ALA A 108 14.04 6.54 -4.65
N ALA A 109 13.09 6.13 -3.80
CA ALA A 109 13.21 6.24 -2.34
C ALA A 109 13.80 4.98 -1.69
N LEU A 110 13.39 3.79 -2.13
CA LEU A 110 13.75 2.51 -1.52
C LEU A 110 14.85 1.74 -2.27
N GLY A 111 15.29 2.24 -3.42
CA GLY A 111 16.23 1.55 -4.31
C GLY A 111 15.56 0.57 -5.27
N GLU A 112 16.36 -0.29 -5.89
CA GLU A 112 15.87 -1.25 -6.87
C GLU A 112 14.89 -2.27 -6.26
N PRO A 113 13.80 -2.64 -6.98
CA PRO A 113 12.88 -3.66 -6.50
C PRO A 113 13.55 -5.02 -6.39
N THR A 114 13.19 -5.74 -5.33
CA THR A 114 13.65 -7.12 -5.06
C THR A 114 12.88 -8.17 -5.85
N GLY A 115 11.72 -7.82 -6.41
CA GLY A 115 10.94 -8.73 -7.25
C GLY A 115 9.91 -8.00 -8.11
N ARG A 116 9.62 -8.57 -9.28
CA ARG A 116 8.60 -8.12 -10.21
C ARG A 116 7.81 -9.32 -10.70
N GLN A 117 6.49 -9.25 -10.60
CA GLN A 117 5.56 -10.28 -11.05
C GLN A 117 4.63 -9.66 -12.09
N GLN A 118 4.65 -10.20 -13.30
CA GLN A 118 3.83 -9.71 -14.42
C GLN A 118 2.47 -10.41 -14.52
N SER A 119 2.21 -11.44 -13.71
CA SER A 119 0.91 -12.09 -13.67
C SER A 119 -0.14 -11.19 -13.03
N GLU A 120 -1.41 -11.39 -13.35
CA GLU A 120 -2.54 -10.61 -12.83
C GLU A 120 -2.73 -10.84 -11.31
N PRO A 121 -2.75 -9.79 -10.47
CA PRO A 121 -2.46 -8.39 -10.79
C PRO A 121 -0.95 -8.11 -10.86
N PRO A 122 -0.47 -7.29 -11.84
CA PRO A 122 0.92 -6.87 -11.90
C PRO A 122 1.39 -6.31 -10.56
N THR A 123 2.53 -6.83 -10.07
CA THR A 123 3.04 -6.53 -8.73
C THR A 123 4.55 -6.24 -8.77
N VAL A 124 4.99 -5.21 -8.06
CA VAL A 124 6.42 -4.92 -7.81
C VAL A 124 6.66 -4.89 -6.31
N ARG A 125 7.76 -5.46 -5.82
CA ARG A 125 8.06 -5.58 -4.39
C ARG A 125 9.47 -5.16 -3.99
N TRP A 126 9.58 -4.56 -2.80
CA TRP A 126 10.82 -4.22 -2.11
C TRP A 126 10.84 -4.92 -0.75
N ARG A 127 11.74 -5.88 -0.60
CA ARG A 127 12.03 -6.53 0.67
C ARG A 127 13.00 -5.65 1.46
N LEU A 128 12.52 -5.05 2.55
CA LEU A 128 13.32 -4.31 3.52
C LEU A 128 13.78 -5.27 4.64
N GLU A 129 14.48 -4.73 5.64
CA GLU A 129 15.07 -5.52 6.73
C GLU A 129 14.00 -6.31 7.53
N ASP A 130 12.90 -5.66 7.91
CA ASP A 130 11.83 -6.23 8.75
C ASP A 130 10.44 -6.24 8.10
N SER A 131 10.31 -5.64 6.91
CA SER A 131 9.04 -5.45 6.22
C SER A 131 9.18 -5.52 4.70
N THR A 132 8.05 -5.69 4.03
CA THR A 132 7.96 -5.72 2.56
C THR A 132 7.00 -4.64 2.10
N VAL A 133 7.42 -3.88 1.08
CA VAL A 133 6.56 -2.93 0.36
C VAL A 133 6.18 -3.53 -0.98
N LEU A 134 4.91 -3.45 -1.34
CA LEU A 134 4.37 -3.92 -2.61
C LEU A 134 3.60 -2.80 -3.29
N ILE A 135 3.71 -2.68 -4.61
CA ILE A 135 2.77 -1.92 -5.42
C ILE A 135 2.03 -2.89 -6.32
N ARG A 136 0.69 -2.80 -6.34
CA ARG A 136 -0.20 -3.67 -7.11
C ARG A 136 -1.12 -2.85 -8.00
N ASN A 137 -1.23 -3.25 -9.26
CA ASN A 137 -2.26 -2.73 -10.17
C ASN A 137 -3.48 -3.66 -10.13
N LEU A 138 -4.46 -3.33 -9.30
CA LEU A 138 -5.69 -4.13 -9.13
C LEU A 138 -6.75 -3.73 -10.16
N GLU A 139 -7.89 -4.43 -10.13
CA GLU A 139 -8.99 -4.19 -11.07
C GLU A 139 -9.63 -2.80 -10.92
N VAL A 140 -9.61 -2.21 -9.73
CA VAL A 140 -10.31 -0.93 -9.46
C VAL A 140 -9.40 0.17 -8.92
N ASP A 141 -8.18 -0.13 -8.53
CA ASP A 141 -7.22 0.80 -7.95
C ASP A 141 -5.77 0.28 -8.07
N VAL A 142 -4.83 1.21 -7.91
CA VAL A 142 -3.44 0.88 -7.65
C VAL A 142 -3.23 1.09 -6.16
N THR A 143 -2.58 0.13 -5.51
CA THR A 143 -2.33 0.17 -4.08
C THR A 143 -0.84 0.03 -3.77
N LEU A 144 -0.44 0.64 -2.65
CA LEU A 144 0.80 0.36 -1.97
C LEU A 144 0.47 -0.43 -0.70
N THR A 145 1.05 -1.61 -0.52
CA THR A 145 0.92 -2.40 0.70
C THR A 145 2.25 -2.41 1.43
N TRP A 146 2.23 -2.12 2.73
CA TRP A 146 3.36 -2.28 3.64
C TRP A 146 3.04 -3.38 4.63
N ALA A 147 3.78 -4.48 4.57
CA ALA A 147 3.50 -5.68 5.35
C ALA A 147 4.71 -6.12 6.17
N SER A 148 4.47 -6.79 7.30
CA SER A 148 5.56 -7.44 8.02
C SER A 148 6.17 -8.57 7.16
N ASN A 149 7.49 -8.78 7.27
CA ASN A 149 8.16 -9.85 6.54
C ASN A 149 7.58 -11.24 6.88
N ARG A 150 7.20 -11.46 8.15
CA ARG A 150 6.51 -12.67 8.60
C ARG A 150 5.22 -12.91 7.81
N PHE A 151 4.34 -11.92 7.76
CA PHE A 151 3.06 -12.04 7.08
C PHE A 151 3.25 -12.24 5.57
N GLN A 152 4.17 -11.51 4.95
CA GLN A 152 4.43 -11.66 3.52
C GLN A 152 4.93 -13.08 3.18
N ASP A 153 5.80 -13.66 4.01
CA ASP A 153 6.32 -15.01 3.77
C ASP A 153 5.21 -16.08 3.93
N GLU A 154 4.32 -15.90 4.90
CA GLU A 154 3.13 -16.75 5.07
C GLU A 154 2.19 -16.63 3.86
N TRP A 155 1.99 -15.41 3.34
CA TRP A 155 1.15 -15.17 2.17
C TRP A 155 1.74 -15.77 0.89
N ASP A 156 3.05 -15.63 0.67
CA ASP A 156 3.75 -16.20 -0.48
C ASP A 156 3.57 -17.73 -0.51
N GLN A 157 3.67 -18.41 0.64
CA GLN A 157 3.45 -19.86 0.74
C GLN A 157 2.01 -20.27 0.40
N VAL A 158 1.02 -19.50 0.86
CA VAL A 158 -0.40 -19.76 0.53
C VAL A 158 -0.65 -19.54 -0.96
N ALA A 159 -0.10 -18.48 -1.53
CA ALA A 159 -0.23 -18.19 -2.96
C ALA A 159 0.40 -19.30 -3.82
N GLU A 160 1.57 -19.80 -3.46
CA GLU A 160 2.23 -20.93 -4.14
C GLU A 160 1.40 -22.23 -4.06
N ALA A 161 0.75 -22.50 -2.92
CA ALA A 161 -0.10 -23.68 -2.76
C ALA A 161 -1.41 -23.64 -3.58
N MET A 162 -1.83 -22.44 -3.99
CA MET A 162 -3.07 -22.19 -4.73
C MET A 162 -2.84 -22.03 -6.25
N ALA A 163 -1.59 -21.91 -6.69
CA ALA A 163 -1.17 -21.77 -8.08
C ALA A 163 -1.04 -23.12 -8.79
#